data_AF-A0A3M1QXQ2-F1
#
_entry.id   AF-A0A3M1QXQ2-F1
#
_cell.length_a   1.000
_cell.length_b   1.000
_cell.length_c   1.000
_cell.angle_alpha   90.00
_cell.angle_beta   90.00
_cell.angle_gamma   90.00
#
_symmetry.space_group_name_H-M   'P 1'
#
loop_
_entity.id
_entity.type
_entity.pdbx_description
1 polymer ?
#
loop_
_entity_poly.entity_id
_entity_poly.type
_entity_poly.pdbx_seq_one_letter_code
_entity_poly.pdbx_strand_id
1 'polypeptide(L)' 'MSPVFIDTNIPMYAAGTSHPLREPSQRVIRAIANGQLDAVTDA' A
#
# COMPACT_ATOMS: atom_id res chain seq x y z
N MET A 1 -8.06 -0.83 16.11
CA MET A 1 -7.68 -1.87 15.14
C MET A 1 -6.17 -2.01 15.24
N SER A 2 -5.60 -3.22 15.24
CA SER A 2 -4.14 -3.33 15.20
C SER A 2 -3.65 -2.96 13.79
N PRO A 3 -2.57 -2.18 13.66
CA PRO A 3 -2.03 -1.83 12.35
C PRO A 3 -1.58 -3.08 11.59
N VAL A 4 -1.77 -3.07 10.27
CA VAL A 4 -1.35 -4.14 9.37
C VAL A 4 0.03 -3.80 8.83
N PHE A 5 0.96 -4.75 8.93
CA PHE A 5 2.26 -4.61 8.28
C PHE A 5 2.10 -4.81 6.77
N ILE A 6 2.56 -3.84 5.98
CA ILE A 6 2.64 -3.94 4.53
C ILE A 6 4.10 -3.92 4.10
N ASP A 7 4.40 -4.67 3.05
CA ASP A 7 5.72 -4.69 2.44
C ASP A 7 5.98 -3.38 1.66
N THR A 8 7.22 -2.91 1.63
CA THR A 8 7.64 -1.69 0.89
C THR A 8 7.38 -1.79 -0.61
N ASN A 9 7.23 -3.01 -1.16
CA ASN A 9 6.79 -3.23 -2.53
C ASN A 9 5.41 -2.64 -2.82
N ILE A 10 4.51 -2.52 -1.84
CA ILE A 10 3.17 -1.95 -2.05
C ILE A 10 3.26 -0.48 -2.53
N PRO A 11 3.86 0.46 -1.77
CA PRO A 11 4.03 1.83 -2.26
C PRO A 11 4.93 1.91 -3.50
N MET A 12 5.96 1.07 -3.60
CA MET A 12 6.84 1.04 -4.78
C MET A 12 6.09 0.67 -6.06
N TYR A 13 5.23 -0.34 -6.05
CA TYR A 13 4.46 -0.73 -7.24
C TYR A 13 3.31 0.25 -7.53
N ALA A 14 2.75 0.88 -6.50
CA ALA A 14 1.67 1.84 -6.65
C ALA A 14 2.11 3.14 -7.35
N ALA A 15 3.30 3.65 -7.02
CA ALA A 15 3.83 4.94 -7.48
C ALA A 15 5.03 4.84 -8.44
N GLY A 16 5.72 3.70 -8.47
CA GLY A 16 6.92 3.48 -9.29
C GLY A 16 6.62 3.21 -10.77
N THR A 17 7.50 2.46 -11.44
CA THR A 17 7.37 2.13 -12.87
C THR A 17 6.19 1.19 -13.15
N SER A 18 5.90 0.92 -14.43
CA SER A 18 4.79 0.02 -14.80
C SER A 18 5.03 -1.37 -14.20
N HIS A 19 4.04 -1.88 -13.48
CA HIS A 19 4.12 -3.17 -12.81
C HIS A 19 2.76 -3.88 -12.84
N PRO A 20 2.70 -5.22 -13.02
CA PRO A 20 1.42 -5.97 -13.03
C PRO A 20 0.57 -5.76 -11.77
N LEU A 21 1.20 -5.49 -10.63
CA LEU A 21 0.52 -5.26 -9.35
C LEU A 21 0.23 -3.79 -9.05
N ARG A 22 0.45 -2.87 -9.99
CA ARG A 22 0.25 -1.43 -9.75
C ARG A 22 -1.17 -1.11 -9.28
N GLU A 23 -2.17 -1.57 -10.03
CA GLU A 23 -3.58 -1.26 -9.71
C GLU A 23 -4.02 -1.89 -8.37
N PRO A 24 -3.72 -3.17 -8.07
CA PRO A 24 -3.93 -3.73 -6.75
C PRO A 24 -3.24 -2.96 -5.62
N SER A 25 -1.97 -2.59 -5.79
CA SER A 25 -1.24 -1.79 -4.79
C SER A 25 -1.84 -0.40 -4.60
N GLN A 26 -2.32 0.24 -5.67
CA GLN A 26 -3.01 1.53 -5.57
C GLN A 26 -4.29 1.43 -4.76
N ARG A 27 -5.04 0.32 -4.84
CA ARG A 27 -6.22 0.12 -3.98
C ARG A 27 -5.85 0.05 -2.51
N VAL A 28 -4.73 -0.61 -2.16
CA VAL A 28 -4.23 -0.64 -0.78
C VAL A 28 -3.87 0.77 -0.30
N ILE A 29 -3.11 1.53 -1.10
CA ILE A 29 -2.76 2.92 -0.76
C ILE A 29 -3.99 3.80 -0.59
N ARG A 30 -5.03 3.66 -1.43
CA ARG A 30 -6.29 4.40 -1.29
C ARG A 30 -7.05 4.01 -0.02
N ALA A 31 -7.09 2.73 0.33
CA ALA A 31 -7.71 2.29 1.58
C ALA A 31 -7.01 2.90 2.81
N ILE A 32 -5.68 3.03 2.77
CA ILE A 32 -4.89 3.72 3.81
C ILE A 32 -5.26 5.21 3.85
N ALA A 33 -5.21 5.90 2.71
CA ALA A 33 -5.52 7.33 2.61
C ALA A 33 -6.97 7.68 3.04
N ASN A 34 -7.91 6.77 2.80
CA ASN A 34 -9.31 6.93 3.20
C ASN A 34 -9.58 6.54 4.66
N GLY A 35 -8.57 6.13 5.43
CA GLY A 35 -8.72 5.69 6.82
C GLY A 35 -9.42 4.33 6.98
N GLN A 36 -9.51 3.54 5.90
CA GLN A 36 -10.12 2.21 5.89
C GLN A 36 -9.13 1.11 6.30
N LEU A 37 -7.83 1.40 6.23
CA LEU A 37 -6.75 0.50 6.61
C LEU A 37 -5.68 1.28 7.39
N ASP A 38 -5.42 0.89 8.63
CA ASP A 38 -4.26 1.35 9.39
C ASP A 38 -3.07 0.45 9.03
N ALA A 39 -2.05 1.01 8.38
CA ALA A 39 -0.93 0.24 7.83
C ALA A 39 0.42 0.85 8.19
N VAL A 40 1.38 -0.01 8.47
CA VAL A 40 2.76 0.34 8.79
C VAL A 40 3.72 -0.47 7.91
N THR A 41 4.93 0.02 7.70
CA THR A 41 6.03 -0.69 7.05
C THR A 41 7.29 -0.51 7.89
N ASP A 42 8.34 -1.26 7.58
CA ASP A 42 9.66 -1.05 8.19
C ASP A 42 10.24 0.33 7.82
N ALA A 43 11.15 0.83 8.67
CA ALA A 43 11.76 2.16 8.57
C ALA A 43 12.93 2.24 7.58
#